data_AF-A0A7J9F5U1-F1
#
_entry.id   AF-A0A7J9F5U1-F1
#
_cell.length_a   1.000
_cell.length_b   1.000
_cell.length_c   1.000
_cell.angle_alpha   90.00
_cell.angle_beta   90.00
_cell.angle_gamma   90.00
#
_symmetry.space_group_name_H-M   'P 1'
#
loop_
_entity.id
_entity.type
_entity.pdbx_description
1 polymer ?
#
loop_
_entity_poly.entity_id
_entity_poly.type
_entity_poly.pdbx_seq_one_letter_code
_entity_poly.pdbx_strand_id
1 'polypeptide(L)'
;MTNLWKIIVKKILEKYHGFQGITTLVDVGGGYGGYSQHHHSIKGINYDLPHVEVLHNWDDEHCLKLLRNCYEALEEKGKVIVISYMMSEEAKGNAAKFISQMDLHIATGFRAKQF
;
A
#
# COMPACT_ATOMS: atom_id res chain seq x y z
N MET A 1 23.05 1.49 5.20
CA MET A 1 22.10 1.21 4.10
C MET A 1 20.81 1.95 4.37
N THR A 2 20.40 2.85 3.49
CA THR A 2 19.11 3.55 3.58
C THR A 2 18.00 2.60 3.15
N ASN A 3 17.00 2.39 3.99
CA ASN A 3 15.83 1.57 3.63
C ASN A 3 15.03 2.31 2.53
N LEU A 4 14.85 1.70 1.36
CA LEU A 4 14.13 2.28 0.21
C LEU A 4 12.71 2.72 0.61
N TRP A 5 12.06 1.95 1.48
CA TRP A 5 10.74 2.27 2.01
C TRP A 5 10.72 3.60 2.78
N LYS A 6 11.75 3.87 3.59
CA LYS A 6 11.87 5.14 4.32
C LYS A 6 11.97 6.34 3.37
N ILE A 7 12.65 6.18 2.23
CA ILE A 7 12.75 7.23 1.21
C ILE A 7 11.40 7.46 0.53
N ILE A 8 10.68 6.39 0.19
CA ILE A 8 9.36 6.45 -0.43
C ILE A 8 8.36 7.15 0.49
N VAL A 9 8.25 6.70 1.74
CA VAL A 9 7.33 7.28 2.73
C VAL A 9 7.65 8.76 2.97
N LYS A 10 8.92 9.13 3.09
CA LYS A 10 9.32 10.54 3.21
C LYS A 10 8.83 11.38 2.02
N LYS A 11 9.01 10.90 0.80
CA LYS A 11 8.52 11.60 -0.41
C LYS A 11 7.00 11.69 -0.47
N ILE A 12 6.28 10.65 -0.03
CA ILE A 12 4.82 10.68 0.08
C ILE A 12 4.41 11.76 1.07
N LEU A 13 5.03 11.81 2.25
CA LEU A 13 4.74 12.82 3.27
C LEU A 13 5.03 14.25 2.82
N GLU A 14 6.08 14.45 2.03
CA GLU A 14 6.42 15.76 1.46
C GLU A 14 5.39 16.22 0.40
N LYS A 15 4.81 15.30 -0.37
CA LYS A 15 3.97 15.63 -1.53
C LYS A 15 2.46 15.47 -1.30
N TYR A 16 2.06 14.60 -0.40
CA TYR A 16 0.66 14.25 -0.17
C TYR A 16 0.19 14.83 1.16
N HIS A 17 -0.69 15.83 1.08
CA HIS A 17 -1.23 16.54 2.24
C HIS A 17 -2.55 15.95 2.74
N GLY A 18 -3.01 14.83 2.20
CA GLY A 18 -4.28 14.21 2.60
C GLY A 18 -4.27 13.63 4.02
N PHE A 19 -3.13 13.59 4.70
CA PHE A 19 -3.03 13.23 6.13
C PHE A 19 -3.32 14.38 7.09
N GLN A 20 -3.44 15.62 6.61
CA GLN A 20 -3.75 16.77 7.48
C GLN A 20 -5.13 16.61 8.14
N GLY A 21 -5.18 16.83 9.46
CA GLY A 21 -6.40 16.69 10.25
C GLY A 21 -6.79 15.25 10.60
N ILE A 22 -6.01 14.25 10.19
CA ILE A 22 -6.23 12.85 10.55
C ILE A 22 -5.61 12.56 11.92
N THR A 23 -6.41 12.03 12.84
CA THR A 23 -6.02 11.73 14.23
C THR A 23 -5.63 10.27 14.42
N THR A 24 -6.26 9.37 13.66
CA THR A 24 -6.01 7.93 13.70
C THR A 24 -5.75 7.43 12.29
N LEU A 25 -4.66 6.67 12.12
CA LEU A 25 -4.32 5.98 10.89
C LEU A 25 -4.27 4.48 11.16
N VAL A 26 -5.13 3.73 10.46
CA VAL A 26 -5.07 2.27 10.45
C VAL A 26 -4.33 1.85 9.17
N ASP A 27 -3.22 1.16 9.34
CA ASP A 27 -2.42 0.60 8.26
C ASP A 27 -2.74 -0.88 8.11
N VAL A 28 -3.19 -1.30 6.92
CA VAL A 28 -3.66 -2.66 6.66
C VAL A 28 -2.74 -3.30 5.64
N GLY A 29 -1.94 -4.29 6.06
CA GLY A 29 -1.04 -5.00 5.14
C GLY A 29 0.25 -4.25 4.76
N GLY A 30 0.90 -3.58 5.73
CA GLY A 30 2.13 -2.80 5.53
C GLY A 30 3.45 -3.58 5.69
N GLY A 31 3.41 -4.89 5.98
CA GLY A 31 4.53 -5.70 6.43
C GLY A 31 5.32 -5.12 7.62
N TYR A 32 6.60 -5.51 7.73
CA TYR A 32 7.53 -5.04 8.77
C TYR A 32 7.91 -3.55 8.69
N GLY A 33 7.28 -2.78 7.80
CA GLY A 33 7.60 -1.39 7.52
C GLY A 33 6.45 -0.41 7.67
N GLY A 34 5.24 -0.84 8.08
CA GLY A 34 4.00 -0.07 8.03
C GLY A 34 4.15 1.46 8.13
N TYR A 35 3.49 2.17 7.23
CA TYR A 35 3.47 3.64 7.12
C TYR A 35 3.26 4.31 8.48
N SER A 36 2.41 3.70 9.32
CA SER A 36 2.10 4.13 10.68
C SER A 36 3.33 4.30 11.59
N GLN A 37 4.42 3.56 11.37
CA GLN A 37 5.65 3.67 12.16
C GLN A 37 6.50 4.89 11.81
N HIS A 38 6.21 5.55 10.68
CA HIS A 38 7.01 6.66 10.15
C HIS A 38 6.38 8.02 10.42
N HIS A 39 5.25 8.06 11.16
CA HIS A 39 4.49 9.28 11.40
C HIS A 39 4.17 9.48 12.88
N HIS A 40 5.09 10.12 13.62
CA HIS A 40 5.01 10.25 15.08
C HIS A 40 3.83 11.10 15.58
N SER A 41 3.21 11.92 14.73
CA SER A 41 2.12 12.85 15.13
C SER A 41 0.71 12.24 15.04
N ILE A 42 0.55 11.05 14.45
CA ILE A 42 -0.76 10.40 14.25
C ILE A 42 -0.77 9.09 15.05
N LYS A 43 -1.90 8.77 15.70
CA LYS A 43 -2.06 7.47 16.35
C LYS A 43 -2.13 6.37 15.28
N GLY A 44 -1.07 5.57 15.17
CA GLY A 44 -0.98 4.45 14.26
C GLY A 44 -1.54 3.15 14.84
N ILE A 45 -2.37 2.43 14.09
CA ILE A 45 -2.76 1.04 14.36
C ILE A 45 -2.29 0.22 13.16
N ASN A 46 -1.43 -0.77 13.38
CA ASN A 46 -0.98 -1.67 12.31
C ASN A 46 -1.77 -2.97 12.38
N TYR A 47 -2.49 -3.31 11.32
CA TYR A 47 -3.24 -4.56 11.18
C TYR A 47 -2.65 -5.37 10.04
N ASP A 48 -1.77 -6.32 10.38
CA ASP A 48 -0.83 -6.84 9.41
C ASP A 48 -0.45 -8.30 9.64
N LEU A 49 -0.07 -8.95 8.55
CA LEU A 49 0.60 -10.25 8.54
C LEU A 49 2.03 -10.05 8.02
N PRO A 50 3.03 -10.77 8.54
CA PRO A 50 4.40 -10.60 8.08
C PRO A 50 4.49 -10.85 6.57
N HIS A 51 4.97 -9.81 5.83
CA HIS A 51 5.33 -9.84 4.40
C HIS A 51 4.21 -9.80 3.35
N VAL A 52 3.03 -9.21 3.64
CA VAL A 52 1.93 -9.18 2.66
C VAL A 52 1.67 -7.78 2.11
N GLU A 53 2.01 -7.53 0.85
CA GLU A 53 1.38 -6.43 0.09
C GLU A 53 -0.01 -6.89 -0.38
N VAL A 54 -1.09 -6.33 0.19
CA VAL A 54 -2.40 -7.00 0.10
C VAL A 54 -3.08 -6.81 -1.25
N LEU A 55 -3.20 -5.57 -1.74
CA LEU A 55 -4.02 -5.28 -2.93
C LEU A 55 -3.40 -5.76 -4.26
N HIS A 56 -2.08 -5.88 -4.34
CA HIS A 56 -1.42 -6.40 -5.55
C HIS A 56 -1.32 -7.92 -5.58
N ASN A 57 -1.50 -8.58 -4.44
CA ASN A 57 -1.39 -10.04 -4.34
C ASN A 57 -2.77 -10.72 -4.35
N TRP A 58 -3.87 -10.01 -4.24
CA TRP A 58 -5.20 -10.62 -4.15
C TRP A 58 -5.99 -10.40 -5.43
N ASP A 59 -6.92 -11.31 -5.73
CA ASP A 59 -7.87 -11.09 -6.82
C ASP A 59 -8.84 -9.94 -6.51
N ASP A 60 -9.57 -9.50 -7.53
CA ASP A 60 -10.49 -8.37 -7.43
C ASP A 60 -11.59 -8.58 -6.38
N GLU A 61 -12.10 -9.81 -6.21
CA GLU A 61 -13.17 -10.10 -5.25
C GLU A 61 -12.68 -9.89 -3.81
N HIS A 62 -11.49 -10.42 -3.51
CA HIS A 62 -10.87 -10.25 -2.21
C HIS A 62 -10.45 -8.79 -1.95
N CYS A 63 -9.94 -8.10 -2.97
CA CYS A 63 -9.61 -6.67 -2.89
C CYS A 63 -10.85 -5.82 -2.61
N LEU A 64 -11.96 -6.05 -3.34
CA LEU A 64 -13.21 -5.33 -3.15
C LEU A 64 -13.81 -5.59 -1.76
N LYS A 65 -13.75 -6.84 -1.29
CA LYS A 65 -14.20 -7.20 0.06
C LYS A 65 -13.40 -6.46 1.14
N LEU A 66 -12.08 -6.40 0.98
CA LEU A 66 -11.21 -5.66 1.91
C LEU A 66 -11.53 -4.17 1.90
N LEU A 67 -11.58 -3.54 0.72
CA LEU A 67 -11.84 -2.11 0.59
C LEU A 67 -13.23 -1.73 1.14
N ARG A 68 -14.23 -2.62 0.95
CA ARG A 68 -15.56 -2.45 1.54
C ARG A 68 -15.51 -2.49 3.07
N ASN A 69 -14.82 -3.46 3.66
CA ASN A 69 -14.66 -3.53 5.11
C ASN A 69 -13.94 -2.28 5.66
N CYS A 70 -12.90 -1.80 4.96
CA CYS A 70 -12.22 -0.57 5.33
C CYS A 70 -13.16 0.62 5.28
N TYR A 71 -13.99 0.73 4.25
CA TYR A 71 -14.98 1.79 4.09
C TYR A 71 -16.06 1.75 5.19
N GLU A 72 -16.59 0.57 5.49
CA GLU A 72 -17.61 0.37 6.54
C GLU A 72 -17.07 0.67 7.96
N ALA A 73 -15.76 0.57 8.16
CA ALA A 73 -15.10 0.91 9.42
C ALA A 73 -14.78 2.41 9.59
N LEU A 74 -15.01 3.24 8.56
CA LEU A 74 -14.73 4.67 8.63
C LEU A 74 -15.77 5.42 9.48
N GLU A 75 -15.31 6.42 10.23
CA GLU A 75 -16.17 7.47 10.76
C GLU A 75 -16.68 8.40 9.63
N GLU A 76 -17.66 9.26 9.91
CA GLU A 76 -18.36 10.11 8.92
C GLU A 76 -17.44 10.92 7.97
N LYS A 77 -16.23 11.26 8.41
CA LYS A 77 -15.22 12.00 7.62
C LYS A 77 -13.93 11.21 7.37
N GLY A 78 -13.97 9.91 7.61
CA GLY A 78 -12.87 9.01 7.34
C GLY A 78 -12.58 8.89 5.84
N LYS A 79 -11.38 8.41 5.51
CA LYS A 79 -11.00 8.12 4.11
C LYS A 79 -10.13 6.87 4.06
N VAL A 80 -10.28 6.09 3.00
CA VAL A 80 -9.34 5.02 2.65
C VAL A 80 -8.25 5.62 1.76
N ILE A 81 -6.99 5.40 2.11
CA ILE A 81 -5.83 5.82 1.31
C ILE A 81 -5.12 4.55 0.83
N VAL A 82 -5.04 4.38 -0.48
CA VAL A 82 -4.29 3.28 -1.09
C VAL A 82 -2.95 3.81 -1.57
N ILE A 83 -1.87 3.22 -1.07
CA ILE A 83 -0.50 3.50 -1.51
C ILE A 83 -0.03 2.27 -2.28
N SER A 84 -0.06 2.38 -3.62
CA SER A 84 0.29 1.29 -4.53
C SER A 84 1.09 1.80 -5.72
N TYR A 85 1.75 0.88 -6.44
CA TYR A 85 2.28 1.17 -7.76
C TYR A 85 1.14 1.10 -8.77
N MET A 86 1.03 2.09 -9.65
CA MET A 86 0.09 2.05 -10.77
C MET A 86 0.85 1.80 -12.07
N MET A 87 0.33 0.91 -12.90
CA MET A 87 0.83 0.76 -14.27
C MET A 87 0.50 2.02 -15.07
N SER A 88 1.51 2.52 -15.77
CA SER A 88 1.34 3.59 -16.75
C SER A 88 0.79 3.01 -18.05
N GLU A 89 -0.17 3.69 -18.68
CA GLU A 89 -0.60 3.36 -20.04
C GLU A 89 0.53 3.53 -21.06
N GLU A 90 1.47 4.44 -20.78
CA GLU A 90 2.69 4.61 -21.56
C GLU A 90 3.89 3.92 -20.90
N ALA A 91 4.44 2.91 -21.56
CA ALA A 91 5.63 2.17 -21.09
C ALA A 91 6.95 2.93 -21.36
N LYS A 92 7.08 4.17 -20.88
CA LYS A 92 8.29 4.99 -21.07
C LYS A 92 9.07 5.16 -19.76
N GLY A 93 10.37 4.86 -19.84
CA GLY A 93 11.34 5.12 -18.77
C GLY A 93 11.51 3.98 -17.76
N ASN A 94 12.49 4.17 -16.86
CA ASN A 94 12.91 3.14 -15.91
C ASN A 94 11.83 2.73 -14.91
N ALA A 95 10.95 3.67 -14.51
CA ALA A 95 9.86 3.38 -13.59
C ALA A 95 8.83 2.42 -14.19
N ALA A 96 8.42 2.65 -15.45
CA ALA A 96 7.50 1.76 -16.14
C ALA A 96 8.09 0.35 -16.29
N LYS A 97 9.37 0.25 -16.69
CA LYS A 97 10.08 -1.05 -16.78
C LYS A 97 10.12 -1.79 -15.44
N PHE A 98 10.38 -1.08 -14.34
CA PHE A 98 10.42 -1.67 -13.00
C PHE A 98 9.05 -2.19 -12.58
N ILE A 99 7.99 -1.40 -12.78
CA ILE A 99 6.61 -1.80 -12.43
C ILE A 99 6.19 -3.03 -13.26
N SER A 100 6.48 -3.07 -14.56
CA SER A 100 6.18 -4.26 -15.39
C SER A 100 6.95 -5.50 -14.95
N GLN A 101 8.19 -5.36 -14.47
CA GLN A 101 8.96 -6.49 -13.92
C GLN A 101 8.36 -6.99 -12.60
N MET A 102 7.88 -6.09 -11.74
CA MET A 102 7.18 -6.47 -10.51
C MET A 102 5.86 -7.19 -10.82
N ASP A 103 5.08 -6.69 -11.78
CA ASP A 103 3.83 -7.31 -12.22
C ASP A 103 4.05 -8.75 -12.70
N LEU A 104 5.08 -8.97 -13.53
CA LEU A 104 5.48 -10.31 -13.95
C LEU A 104 5.87 -11.22 -12.78
N HIS A 105 6.57 -10.68 -11.78
CA HIS A 105 6.95 -11.45 -10.59
C HIS A 105 5.73 -11.89 -9.77
N ILE A 106 4.73 -11.02 -9.61
CA ILE A 106 3.49 -11.34 -8.92
C ILE A 106 2.71 -12.40 -9.72
N ALA A 107 2.54 -12.20 -11.02
CA ALA A 107 1.79 -13.11 -11.89
C ALA A 107 2.41 -14.52 -11.94
N THR A 108 3.75 -14.61 -11.95
CA THR A 108 4.48 -15.89 -11.97
C THR A 108 4.58 -16.53 -10.58
N GLY A 109 4.75 -15.74 -9.53
CA GLY A 109 4.79 -16.20 -8.14
C GLY A 109 3.45 -16.76 -7.66
N PHE A 110 2.33 -16.17 -8.07
CA PHE A 110 0.99 -16.68 -7.76
C PHE A 110 0.70 -18.01 -8.46
N ARG A 111 1.09 -18.14 -9.73
CA ARG A 111 0.91 -19.39 -10.48
C ARG A 111 1.79 -20.52 -9.95
N ALA A 112 2.97 -20.22 -9.41
CA ALA A 112 3.84 -21.24 -8.81
C ALA A 112 3.33 -21.76 -7.45
N LYS A 113 2.52 -20.98 -6.72
CA LYS A 113 1.94 -21.37 -5.42
C LYS A 113 0.57 -22.06 -5.51
N GLN A 114 0.04 -22.29 -6.71
CA GLN A 114 -1.21 -23.03 -6.94
C GLN A 114 -0.99 -24.50 -7.36
N PHE A 115 0.11 -25.13 -6.94
CA PHE A 115 0.33 -26.57 -7.08
C PHE A 115 0.43 -27.25 -5.72
#